data_AF-A0A7V0W0X7-F1
#
_entry.id   AF-A0A7V0W0X7-F1
#
_cell.length_a   1.000
_cell.length_b   1.000
_cell.length_c   1.000
_cell.angle_alpha   90.00
_cell.angle_beta   90.00
_cell.angle_gamma   90.00
#
_symmetry.space_group_name_H-M   'P 1'
#
loop_
_entity.id
_entity.type
_entity.pdbx_description
1 polymer ?
#
loop_
_entity_poly.entity_id
_entity_poly.type
_entity_poly.pdbx_seq_one_letter_code
_entity_poly.pdbx_strand_id
1 'polypeptide(L)' 'MNIINTLRTAIKAEISAQEMYKNMAEETTNPEAKSLFYHLAGYERTHQQFLEA' A
#
# COMPACT_ATOMS: atom_id res chain seq x y z
N MET A 1 14.52 17.07 -9.54
CA MET A 1 13.77 15.79 -9.54
C MET A 1 13.82 15.24 -10.97
N ASN A 2 14.20 13.98 -11.19
CA ASN A 2 14.07 13.33 -12.50
C ASN A 2 13.07 12.17 -12.41
N ILE A 3 12.59 11.70 -13.55
CA ILE A 3 11.51 10.70 -13.63
C ILE A 3 11.86 9.42 -12.85
N ILE A 4 13.10 8.96 -12.93
CA ILE A 4 13.58 7.76 -12.22
C ILE A 4 13.46 7.94 -10.70
N ASN A 5 13.86 9.10 -10.17
CA ASN A 5 13.76 9.36 -8.74
C ASN A 5 12.31 9.53 -8.29
N THR A 6 11.44 10.13 -9.13
CA THR A 6 10.00 10.22 -8.85
C THR A 6 9.36 8.83 -8.79
N LEU A 7 9.69 7.95 -9.74
CA LEU A 7 9.16 6.59 -9.79
C LEU A 7 9.59 5.77 -8.56
N ARG A 8 10.87 5.87 -8.16
CA ARG A 8 11.35 5.22 -6.93
C ARG A 8 10.64 5.71 -5.68
N THR A 9 10.34 7.00 -5.59
CA THR A 9 9.58 7.56 -4.47
C THR A 9 8.14 7.03 -4.47
N ALA A 10 7.50 6.94 -5.63
CA ALA A 10 6.16 6.37 -5.76
C ALA A 10 6.12 4.91 -5.31
N ILE A 11 7.03 4.06 -5.81
CA ILE A 11 7.13 2.65 -5.40
C ILE A 11 7.31 2.51 -3.88
N LYS A 12 8.16 3.34 -3.26
CA LYS A 12 8.33 3.34 -1.80
C LYS A 12 7.05 3.74 -1.06
N ALA A 13 6.30 4.71 -1.59
CA ALA A 13 5.03 5.12 -1.01
C ALA A 13 4.02 3.97 -1.05
N GLU A 14 3.93 3.24 -2.16
CA GLU A 14 3.05 2.05 -2.27
C GLU A 14 3.41 0.98 -1.24
N ILE A 15 4.71 0.68 -1.08
CA ILE A 15 5.18 -0.30 -0.08
C ILE A 15 4.83 0.14 1.35
N SER A 16 5.07 1.42 1.69
CA SER A 16 4.73 1.95 3.01
C SER A 16 3.22 1.96 3.26
N ALA A 17 2.41 2.24 2.25
CA ALA A 17 0.95 2.21 2.37
C ALA A 17 0.44 0.78 2.59
N GLN A 18 1.02 -0.23 1.92
CA GLN A 18 0.70 -1.64 2.18
C GLN A 18 0.96 -2.04 3.65
N GLU A 19 2.13 -1.67 4.19
CA GLU A 19 2.49 -1.95 5.58
C GLU A 19 1.55 -1.22 6.55
N MET A 20 1.27 0.06 6.29
CA MET A 20 0.35 0.87 7.10
C MET A 20 -1.03 0.22 7.18
N TYR A 21 -1.65 -0.12 6.04
CA TYR A 21 -2.97 -0.74 6.04
C TYR A 21 -2.98 -2.12 6.70
N LYS A 22 -1.94 -2.95 6.52
CA LYS A 22 -1.82 -4.22 7.24
C LYS A 22 -1.79 -4.01 8.74
N ASN A 23 -1.02 -3.03 9.24
CA ASN A 23 -0.96 -2.72 10.66
C ASN A 23 -2.33 -2.26 11.19
N MET A 24 -3.02 -1.38 10.45
CA MET A 24 -4.39 -0.95 10.81
C MET A 24 -5.39 -2.12 10.84
N ALA A 25 -5.23 -3.11 9.96
CA ALA A 25 -6.03 -4.33 9.95
C ALA A 25 -5.79 -5.21 11.19
N GLU A 26 -4.57 -5.22 11.74
CA GLU A 26 -4.25 -5.96 12.96
C GLU A 26 -4.65 -5.22 14.25
N GLU A 27 -4.66 -3.89 14.23
CA GLU A 27 -5.01 -3.06 15.40
C GLU A 27 -6.51 -2.91 15.61
N THR A 28 -7.32 -3.08 14.56
CA THR A 28 -8.78 -2.94 14.66
C THR A 28 -9.48 -4.21 15.15
N THR A 29 -10.51 -4.05 15.99
CA THR A 29 -11.39 -5.14 16.44
C THR A 29 -12.65 -5.26 15.61
N ASN A 30 -12.95 -4.29 14.74
CA ASN A 30 -14.11 -4.34 13.86
C ASN A 30 -13.79 -5.20 12.62
N PRO A 31 -14.56 -6.27 12.35
CA PRO A 31 -14.25 -7.20 11.26
C PRO A 31 -14.43 -6.59 9.86
N GLU A 32 -15.37 -5.66 9.68
CA GLU A 32 -15.56 -4.96 8.41
C GLU A 32 -14.37 -4.04 8.09
N ALA A 33 -13.87 -3.30 9.10
CA ALA A 33 -12.70 -2.45 9.00
C ALA A 33 -11.43 -3.28 8.72
N LYS A 34 -11.27 -4.42 9.41
CA LYS A 34 -10.16 -5.35 9.15
C LYS A 34 -10.15 -5.82 7.69
N SER A 35 -11.32 -6.22 7.17
CA SER A 35 -11.47 -6.62 5.78
C SER A 35 -11.14 -5.46 4.82
N LEU A 36 -11.66 -4.26 5.09
CA LEU A 36 -11.38 -3.08 4.27
C LEU A 36 -9.88 -2.76 4.19
N PHE A 37 -9.18 -2.74 5.32
CA PHE A 37 -7.75 -2.45 5.34
C PHE A 37 -6.91 -3.49 4.58
N TYR A 38 -7.25 -4.77 4.65
CA TYR A 38 -6.57 -5.76 3.81
C TYR A 38 -6.84 -5.56 2.31
N HIS A 39 -8.06 -5.16 1.92
CA HIS A 39 -8.34 -4.82 0.51
C HIS A 39 -7.51 -3.61 0.06
N LEU A 40 -7.42 -2.56 0.88
CA LEU A 40 -6.60 -1.39 0.58
C LEU A 40 -5.12 -1.77 0.43
N ALA A 41 -4.57 -2.59 1.34
CA ALA A 41 -3.22 -3.13 1.19
C ALA A 41 -3.03 -3.93 -0.12
N GLY A 42 -4.08 -4.64 -0.57
CA GLY A 42 -4.08 -5.34 -1.86
C GLY A 42 -4.05 -4.39 -3.07
N TYR A 43 -4.73 -3.24 -3.00
CA TYR A 43 -4.70 -2.22 -4.05
C TYR A 43 -3.32 -1.59 -4.19
N GLU A 44 -2.69 -1.20 -3.08
CA GLU A 44 -1.35 -0.62 -3.13
C GLU A 44 -0.29 -1.61 -3.64
N ARG A 45 -0.50 -2.92 -3.43
CA ARG A 45 0.32 -3.95 -4.09
C ARG A 45 0.14 -3.96 -5.61
N THR A 46 -1.08 -3.76 -6.08
CA THR A 46 -1.38 -3.68 -7.52
C THR A 46 -0.75 -2.43 -8.13
N HIS A 47 -0.83 -1.29 -7.43
CA HIS A 47 -0.16 -0.05 -7.83
C HIS A 47 1.36 -0.22 -7.88
N GLN A 48 1.97 -0.82 -6.86
CA GLN A 48 3.40 -1.15 -6.86
C GLN A 48 3.79 -1.95 -8.09
N GLN A 49 3.07 -3.04 -8.39
CA GLN A 49 3.35 -3.89 -9.56
C GLN A 49 3.24 -3.12 -10.88
N PHE A 50 2.27 -2.20 -10.98
CA PHE A 50 2.13 -1.33 -12.14
C PHE A 50 3.32 -0.37 -12.31
N LEU A 51 3.84 0.18 -11.21
CA LEU A 51 4.98 1.10 -11.23
C LEU A 51 6.33 0.41 -11.48
N GLU A 52 6.43 -0.89 -11.16
CA GLU A 52 7.64 -1.70 -11.37
C GLU A 52 7.77 -2.31 -12.77
N ALA A 53 6.69 -2.28 -13.56
CA ALA A 53 6.64 -2.80 -14.94
C ALA A 53 7.40 -1.92 -15.94
#